data_AF-A0A0N4UU20-F1
#
_entry.id   AF-A0A0N4UU20-F1
#
_cell.length_a   1.000
_cell.length_b   1.000
_cell.length_c   1.000
_cell.angle_alpha   90.00
_cell.angle_beta   90.00
_cell.angle_gamma   90.00
#
_symmetry.space_group_name_H-M   'P 1'
#
loop_
_entity.id
_entity.type
_entity.pdbx_description
1 polymer ?
#
loop_
_entity_poly.entity_id
_entity_poly.type
_entity_poly.pdbx_seq_one_letter_code
_entity_poly.pdbx_strand_id
1 'polypeptide(L)'
;MLENANAVPVFAATYKGSVPLDTGRPQADIQSDFFRSQEAAELHLRLLAIEQGFNLVVQRRYESRQQKDGKYIHKVWGATGQAGQRLD
;
A
#
# COMPACT_ATOMS: atom_id res chain seq x y z
N MET A 1 -36.68 0.98 -18.65
CA MET A 1 -35.52 0.44 -17.93
C MET A 1 -34.37 0.37 -18.92
N LEU A 2 -33.34 1.19 -18.74
CA LEU A 2 -32.07 1.10 -19.46
C LEU A 2 -30.99 1.22 -18.38
N GLU A 3 -30.13 0.21 -18.34
CA GLU A 3 -29.13 -0.04 -17.31
C GLU A 3 -28.14 1.12 -17.19
N ASN A 4 -27.85 1.53 -15.95
CA ASN A 4 -26.76 2.44 -15.64
C ASN A 4 -25.44 1.75 -16.02
N ALA A 5 -24.87 2.12 -17.16
CA ALA A 5 -23.51 1.76 -17.51
C ALA A 5 -22.57 2.34 -16.46
N ASN A 6 -22.06 1.49 -15.56
CA ASN A 6 -20.99 1.86 -14.65
C ASN A 6 -19.78 2.32 -15.47
N ALA A 7 -19.47 3.61 -15.42
CA ALA A 7 -18.31 4.17 -16.06
C ALA A 7 -17.05 3.50 -15.48
N VAL A 8 -16.39 2.67 -16.28
CA VAL A 8 -15.07 2.12 -15.94
C VAL A 8 -14.07 3.27 -16.11
N PRO A 9 -13.38 3.73 -15.05
CA PRO A 9 -12.38 4.77 -15.20
C PRO A 9 -11.21 4.22 -16.03
N VAL A 10 -11.16 4.60 -17.31
CA VAL A 10 -10.04 4.31 -18.20
C VAL A 10 -8.97 5.36 -17.91
N PHE A 11 -7.85 4.95 -17.32
CA PHE A 11 -6.73 5.85 -17.10
C PHE A 11 -6.17 6.35 -18.44
N ALA A 12 -5.95 7.66 -18.56
CA ALA A 12 -5.40 8.26 -19.78
C ALA A 12 -4.01 7.68 -20.09
N ALA A 13 -3.70 7.49 -21.38
CA ALA A 13 -2.42 6.96 -21.87
C ALA A 13 -1.19 7.81 -21.48
N THR A 14 -1.41 8.99 -20.92
CA THR A 14 -0.41 9.93 -20.39
C THR A 14 -0.16 9.80 -18.88
N TYR A 15 -0.78 8.84 -18.20
CA TYR A 15 -0.60 8.62 -16.75
C TYR A 15 0.86 8.23 -16.44
N LYS A 16 1.64 9.21 -15.97
CA LYS A 16 3.09 9.05 -15.69
C LYS A 16 3.39 8.27 -14.41
N GLY A 17 2.39 7.70 -13.73
CA GLY A 17 2.56 6.95 -12.48
C GLY A 17 2.96 7.81 -11.26
N SER A 18 3.16 9.12 -11.44
CA SER A 18 3.48 10.05 -10.36
C SER A 18 2.19 10.50 -9.67
N VAL A 19 2.03 10.14 -8.39
CA VAL A 19 0.97 10.68 -7.55
C VAL A 19 1.55 11.84 -6.76
N PRO A 20 0.98 13.06 -6.85
CA PRO A 20 1.49 14.19 -6.10
C PRO A 20 1.23 13.97 -4.61
N LEU A 21 2.30 14.03 -3.82
CA LEU A 21 2.26 13.95 -2.36
C LEU A 21 2.18 15.38 -1.81
N ASP A 22 1.20 15.64 -0.95
CA ASP A 22 1.13 16.90 -0.20
C ASP A 22 2.19 16.89 0.91
N THR A 23 3.32 17.53 0.62
CA THR A 23 4.44 17.64 1.56
C THR A 23 4.21 18.65 2.69
N GLY A 24 3.14 19.45 2.61
CA GLY A 24 2.74 20.41 3.65
C GLY A 24 1.94 19.78 4.78
N ARG A 25 1.46 18.54 4.61
CA ARG A 25 0.73 17.78 5.62
C ARG A 25 1.63 16.78 6.35
N PRO A 26 1.22 16.30 7.54
CA PRO A 26 1.93 15.26 8.26
C PRO A 26 2.19 14.04 7.38
N GLN A 27 3.40 13.50 7.48
CA GLN A 27 3.82 12.26 6.86
C GLN A 27 4.31 11.32 7.96
N ALA A 28 4.12 10.01 7.79
CA ALA A 28 4.54 9.01 8.76
C ALA A 28 5.22 7.84 8.06
N ASP A 29 6.35 7.39 8.60
CA ASP A 29 6.92 6.10 8.22
C ASP A 29 6.12 5.00 8.90
N ILE A 30 5.56 4.11 8.09
CA ILE A 30 4.73 3.00 8.54
C ILE A 30 5.30 1.67 8.08
N GLN A 31 5.05 0.63 8.87
CA GLN A 31 5.53 -0.72 8.63
C GLN A 31 4.39 -1.71 8.89
N SER A 32 4.24 -2.68 7.99
CA SER A 32 3.33 -3.81 8.18
C SER A 32 3.94 -4.87 9.08
N ASP A 33 3.10 -5.73 9.64
CA ASP A 33 3.55 -7.01 10.14
C ASP A 33 4.09 -7.92 9.02
N PHE A 34 4.63 -9.07 9.41
CA PHE A 34 5.11 -10.09 8.48
C PHE A 34 4.00 -11.06 8.09
N PHE A 35 3.80 -11.22 6.78
CA PHE A 35 2.78 -12.09 6.21
C PHE A 35 3.36 -13.15 5.29
N ARG A 36 2.58 -14.20 4.98
CA ARG A 36 3.03 -15.29 4.08
C ARG A 36 3.16 -14.87 2.62
N SER A 37 2.60 -13.73 2.23
CA SER A 37 2.71 -13.17 0.88
C SER A 37 3.01 -11.68 0.91
N GLN A 38 3.65 -11.20 -0.16
CA GLN A 38 4.00 -9.79 -0.31
C GLN A 38 2.74 -8.92 -0.43
N GLU A 39 1.70 -9.44 -1.09
CA GLU A 39 0.41 -8.76 -1.29
C GLU A 39 -0.32 -8.56 0.03
N ALA A 40 -0.25 -9.51 0.96
CA ALA A 40 -0.86 -9.39 2.28
C ALA A 40 -0.14 -8.33 3.12
N ALA A 41 1.20 -8.30 3.07
CA ALA A 41 1.99 -7.25 3.71
C ALA A 41 1.68 -5.87 3.14
N GLU A 42 1.52 -5.77 1.82
CA GLU A 42 1.11 -4.53 1.17
C GLU A 42 -0.29 -4.08 1.58
N LEU A 43 -1.25 -5.00 1.60
CA LEU A 43 -2.62 -4.71 2.01
C LEU A 43 -2.65 -4.20 3.45
N HIS A 44 -1.93 -4.87 4.35
CA HIS A 44 -1.83 -4.44 5.74
C HIS A 44 -1.20 -3.05 5.89
N LEU A 45 -0.13 -2.77 5.14
CA LEU A 45 0.49 -1.43 5.12
C LEU A 45 -0.51 -0.34 4.70
N ARG A 46 -1.32 -0.60 3.67
CA ARG A 46 -2.35 0.33 3.21
C ARG A 46 -3.46 0.52 4.24
N LEU A 47 -3.89 -0.54 4.93
CA LEU A 47 -4.88 -0.46 6.00
C LEU A 47 -4.36 0.38 7.18
N LEU A 48 -3.11 0.17 7.60
CA LEU A 48 -2.48 0.98 8.65
C LEU A 48 -2.42 2.47 8.28
N ALA A 49 -2.12 2.79 7.01
CA ALA A 49 -2.14 4.17 6.54
C ALA A 49 -3.54 4.79 6.70
N ILE A 50 -4.58 4.06 6.31
CA ILE A 50 -5.98 4.51 6.41
C ILE A 50 -6.40 4.69 7.87
N GLU A 51 -6.03 3.77 8.76
CA GLU A 51 -6.31 3.86 10.20
C GLU A 51 -5.66 5.10 10.84
N GLN A 52 -4.49 5.50 10.33
CA GLN A 52 -3.81 6.73 10.74
C GLN A 52 -4.31 7.99 10.02
N GLY A 53 -5.35 7.87 9.18
CA GLY A 53 -5.98 8.97 8.46
C GLY A 53 -5.25 9.38 7.17
N PHE A 54 -4.27 8.62 6.70
CA PHE A 54 -3.57 8.85 5.44
C PHE A 54 -4.30 8.17 4.28
N ASN A 55 -4.27 8.80 3.10
CA ASN A 55 -4.92 8.28 1.89
C ASN A 55 -3.90 7.85 0.81
N LEU A 56 -2.61 7.98 1.09
CA LEU A 56 -1.52 7.67 0.16
C LEU A 56 -0.35 7.02 0.89
N VAL A 57 0.27 6.02 0.26
CA VAL A 57 1.54 5.42 0.71
C VAL A 57 2.52 5.41 -0.46
N VAL A 58 3.68 6.03 -0.28
CA VAL A 58 4.76 6.14 -1.26
C VAL A 58 6.05 5.49 -0.74
N GLN A 59 7.09 5.46 -1.59
CA GLN A 59 8.42 4.92 -1.26
C GLN A 59 8.39 3.50 -0.65
N ARG A 60 7.45 2.68 -1.14
CA ARG A 60 7.22 1.34 -0.63
C ARG A 60 8.45 0.45 -0.83
N ARG A 61 8.85 -0.27 0.21
CA ARG A 61 9.90 -1.29 0.17
C ARG A 61 9.34 -2.56 0.78
N TYR A 62 9.84 -3.69 0.30
CA TYR A 62 9.45 -5.01 0.77
C TYR A 62 10.69 -5.75 1.22
N GLU A 63 10.59 -6.38 2.37
CA GLU A 63 11.61 -7.27 2.89
C GLU A 63 11.04 -8.67 3.04
N SER A 64 11.88 -9.68 2.83
CA SER A 64 11.49 -11.06 3.08
C SER A 64 12.49 -11.73 3.98
N ARG A 65 11.99 -12.54 4.93
CA ARG A 65 12.82 -13.33 5.83
C ARG A 65 12.26 -14.74 5.98
N GLN A 66 13.10 -15.67 6.41
CA GLN A 66 12.66 -17.00 6.77
C GLN A 66 12.25 -17.01 8.24
N GLN A 67 11.05 -17.50 8.52
CA GLN A 67 10.52 -17.68 9.87
C GLN A 67 10.27 -19.16 10.10
N LYS A 68 10.85 -19.69 11.18
CA LYS A 68 10.65 -21.07 11.60
C LYS A 68 9.42 -21.17 12.50
N ASP A 69 8.52 -22.09 12.17
CA ASP A 69 7.35 -22.42 12.98
C ASP A 69 7.33 -23.95 13.19
N GLY A 70 7.77 -24.37 14.38
CA GLY A 70 8.00 -25.79 14.69
C GLY A 70 8.99 -26.46 13.73
N LYS A 71 8.48 -27.39 12.91
CA LYS A 71 9.25 -28.15 11.90
C LYS A 71 9.26 -27.49 10.52
N TYR A 72 8.52 -26.39 10.33
CA TYR A 72 8.38 -25.73 9.04
C TYR A 72 9.19 -24.43 8.98
N ILE A 73 9.73 -24.13 7.80
CA ILE A 73 10.37 -22.84 7.50
C ILE A 73 9.51 -22.16 6.44
N HIS A 74 8.97 -20.99 6.79
CA HIS A 74 8.16 -20.18 5.90
C HIS A 74 8.93 -18.95 5.45
N LYS A 75 8.82 -18.59 4.17
CA LYS A 75 9.19 -17.25 3.71
C LYS A 75 8.05 -16.31 4.09
N VAL A 76 8.36 -15.28 4.86
CA VAL A 76 7.43 -14.22 5.24
C VAL A 76 7.92 -12.88 4.69
N TRP A 77 6.99 -11.96 4.49
CA TRP A 77 7.18 -10.67 3.84
C TRP A 77 6.69 -9.56 4.74
N GLY A 78 7.50 -8.51 4.89
CA GLY A 78 7.12 -7.24 5.49
C GLY A 78 7.13 -6.14 4.43
N ALA A 79 6.31 -5.13 4.61
CA ALA A 79 6.27 -3.94 3.78
C ALA A 79 6.49 -2.69 4.63
N THR A 80 7.27 -1.74 4.13
CA THR A 80 7.47 -0.42 4.74
C THR A 80 7.13 0.64 3.72
N GLY A 81 6.67 1.81 4.15
CA GLY A 81 6.43 2.93 3.26
C GLY A 81 6.19 4.22 4.00
N GLN A 82 6.21 5.32 3.26
CA GLN A 82 5.92 6.64 3.77
C GLN A 82 4.45 6.96 3.48
N ALA A 83 3.65 7.06 4.53
CA ALA A 83 2.25 7.45 4.46
C ALA A 83 2.12 8.98 4.45
N GLY A 84 1.14 9.48 3.70
CA GLY A 84 0.84 10.90 3.62
C GLY A 84 -0.50 11.16 2.94
N GLN A 85 -0.66 12.40 2.50
CA GLN A 85 -1.87 12.84 1.83
C GLN A 85 -1.59 13.08 0.35
N ARG A 86 -2.50 12.65 -0.52
CA ARG A 86 -2.48 13.02 -1.92
C ARG A 86 -2.84 14.51 -2.05
N LEU A 87 -2.13 15.21 -2.94
CA LEU A 87 -2.50 16.56 -3.36
C LEU A 87 -3.73 16.47 -4.28
N ASP A 88 -4.82 17.12 -3.87
CA ASP A 88 -6.07 17.22 -4.64
C ASP A 88 -5.96 18.26 -5.77
#